data_AF-A0A4R4IIM1-F1
#
_entry.id   AF-A0A4R4IIM1-F1
#
_cell.length_a   1.000
_cell.length_b   1.000
_cell.length_c   1.000
_cell.angle_alpha   90.00
_cell.angle_beta   90.00
_cell.angle_gamma   90.00
#
_symmetry.space_group_name_H-M   'P 1'
#
loop_
_entity.id
_entity.type
_entity.pdbx_description
1 polymer ?
#
loop_
_entity_poly.entity_id
_entity_poly.type
_entity_poly.pdbx_seq_one_letter_code
_entity_poly.pdbx_strand_id
1 'polypeptide(L)' 'VYADGTVGYEQSIHWLYEPGKLTPSARYEQGQLHYVVSDHQGTVREICTEEGKVAWAGRLFTWGEAEFWTVSAR' A
#
# COMPACT_ATOMS: atom_id res chain seq x y z
N VAL A 1 6.85 -15.11 9.89
CA VAL A 1 6.70 -16.39 10.63
C VAL A 1 7.90 -16.51 11.53
N TYR A 2 7.69 -16.64 12.83
CA TYR A 2 8.80 -16.80 13.78
C TYR A 2 9.43 -18.19 13.62
N ALA A 3 10.61 -18.39 14.21
CA ALA A 3 11.33 -19.67 14.12
C ALA A 3 10.53 -20.87 14.69
N ASP A 4 9.53 -20.60 15.54
CA ASP A 4 8.62 -21.58 16.13
C ASP A 4 7.39 -21.91 15.26
N GLY A 5 7.28 -21.32 14.06
CA GLY A 5 6.17 -21.53 13.13
C GLY A 5 4.93 -20.68 13.41
N THR A 6 4.93 -19.84 14.44
CA THR A 6 3.83 -18.92 14.70
C THR A 6 3.84 -17.73 13.74
N VAL A 7 2.65 -17.26 13.37
CA VAL A 7 2.52 -16.09 12.48
C VAL A 7 2.80 -14.83 13.31
N GLY A 8 3.84 -14.09 12.91
CA GLY A 8 4.12 -12.75 13.44
C GLY A 8 3.13 -11.75 12.90
N TYR A 9 1.90 -11.76 13.42
CA TYR A 9 0.85 -10.82 13.03
C TYR A 9 1.29 -9.36 13.22
N GLU A 10 2.08 -9.07 14.24
CA GLU A 10 2.66 -7.74 14.49
C GLU A 10 3.57 -7.24 13.36
N GLN A 11 4.16 -8.17 12.59
CA GLN A 11 5.05 -7.89 11.46
C GLN A 11 4.35 -8.05 10.11
N SER A 12 3.04 -8.31 10.12
CA SER A 12 2.27 -8.55 8.89
C SER A 12 1.70 -7.25 8.32
N ILE A 13 1.54 -7.24 7.00
CA ILE A 13 0.86 -6.16 6.28
C ILE A 13 -0.59 -6.61 6.05
N HIS A 14 -1.54 -5.84 6.59
CA HIS A 14 -2.95 -6.06 6.39
C HIS A 14 -3.47 -5.15 5.28
N TRP A 15 -3.96 -5.73 4.18
CA TRP A 15 -4.62 -4.98 3.12
C TRP A 15 -6.14 -4.93 3.38
N LEU A 16 -6.70 -3.73 3.30
CA LEU A 16 -8.10 -3.44 3.60
C LEU A 16 -8.85 -3.24 2.29
N TYR A 17 -9.91 -4.02 2.08
CA TYR A 17 -10.75 -4.00 0.89
C TYR A 17 -12.18 -3.62 1.26
N GLU A 18 -12.77 -2.74 0.47
CA GLU A 18 -14.21 -2.54 0.48
C GLU A 18 -14.93 -3.80 -0.04
N PRO A 19 -16.14 -4.12 0.48
CA PRO A 19 -16.91 -5.26 -0.01
C PRO A 19 -17.12 -5.21 -1.53
N GLY A 20 -16.74 -6.28 -2.22
CA GLY A 20 -16.89 -6.41 -3.67
C GLY A 20 -15.86 -5.66 -4.52
N LYS A 21 -14.86 -5.01 -3.92
CA LYS A 21 -13.75 -4.38 -4.65
C LYS A 21 -12.54 -5.30 -4.73
N LEU A 22 -11.84 -5.23 -5.87
CA LEU A 22 -10.57 -5.95 -6.09
C LEU A 22 -9.35 -5.08 -5.77
N THR A 23 -9.52 -3.78 -5.66
CA THR A 23 -8.46 -2.82 -5.31
C THR A 23 -8.55 -2.50 -3.83
N PRO A 24 -7.43 -2.53 -3.10
CA PRO A 24 -7.43 -2.17 -1.69
C PRO A 24 -7.65 -0.67 -1.52
N SER A 25 -8.36 -0.28 -0.46
CA SER A 25 -8.56 1.12 -0.08
C SER A 25 -7.47 1.60 0.91
N ALA A 26 -6.85 0.68 1.64
CA ALA A 26 -5.78 0.98 2.60
C ALA A 26 -4.89 -0.23 2.88
N ARG A 27 -3.74 0.01 3.52
CA ARG A 27 -2.92 -1.01 4.18
C ARG A 27 -2.58 -0.59 5.60
N TYR A 28 -2.50 -1.54 6.51
CA TYR A 28 -2.06 -1.35 7.88
C TYR A 28 -0.83 -2.21 8.15
N GLU A 29 0.23 -1.59 8.64
CA GLU A 29 1.51 -2.24 8.90
C GLU A 29 2.12 -1.63 10.15
N GLN A 30 2.52 -2.47 11.12
CA GLN A 30 3.28 -2.05 12.32
C GLN A 30 2.69 -0.84 13.06
N GLY A 31 1.37 -0.78 13.23
CA GLY A 31 0.72 0.32 13.94
C GLY A 31 0.30 1.49 13.06
N GLN A 32 0.68 1.52 11.78
CA GLN A 32 0.49 2.67 10.90
C GLN A 32 -0.49 2.37 9.77
N LEU A 33 -1.53 3.19 9.64
CA LEU A 33 -2.44 3.14 8.51
C LEU A 33 -1.87 3.93 7.33
N HIS A 34 -2.04 3.37 6.14
CA HIS A 34 -1.75 4.07 4.90
C HIS A 34 -2.94 3.94 3.94
N TYR A 35 -3.32 5.04 3.32
CA TYR A 35 -4.40 5.09 2.34
C TYR A 35 -3.87 4.83 0.94
N VAL A 36 -4.65 4.10 0.14
CA VAL A 36 -4.30 3.75 -1.24
C VAL A 36 -5.08 4.65 -2.19
N VAL A 37 -4.35 5.33 -3.08
CA VAL A 37 -4.94 6.05 -4.22
C VAL A 37 -4.74 5.20 -5.46
N SER A 38 -5.83 4.90 -6.14
CA SER A 38 -5.83 4.12 -7.38
C SER A 38 -6.43 4.92 -8.53
N ASP A 39 -6.00 4.60 -9.76
CA ASP A 39 -6.65 5.12 -10.96
C ASP A 39 -7.97 4.40 -11.24
N HIS A 40 -8.66 4.84 -12.30
CA HIS A 40 -9.96 4.29 -12.70
C HIS A 40 -9.96 2.79 -13.04
N GLN A 41 -8.81 2.18 -13.31
CA GLN A 41 -8.68 0.74 -13.54
C GLN A 41 -8.41 -0.04 -12.25
N GLY A 42 -8.31 0.66 -11.12
CA GLY A 42 -7.98 0.08 -9.83
C GLY A 42 -6.49 -0.14 -9.63
N THR A 43 -5.63 0.46 -10.47
CA THR A 43 -4.18 0.33 -10.33
C THR A 43 -3.68 1.31 -9.27
N VAL A 44 -2.92 0.82 -8.30
CA VAL A 44 -2.36 1.66 -7.24
C VAL A 44 -1.35 2.65 -7.81
N ARG A 45 -1.59 3.94 -7.56
CA ARG A 45 -0.74 5.06 -8.00
C ARG A 45 0.04 5.66 -6.85
N GLU A 46 -0.59 5.78 -5.68
CA GLU A 46 0.04 6.36 -4.50
C GLU A 46 -0.40 5.60 -3.24
N ILE A 47 0.49 5.58 -2.25
CA ILE A 47 0.18 5.15 -0.89
C ILE A 47 0.57 6.31 0.02
N CYS A 48 -0.37 6.79 0.82
CA CYS A 48 -0.23 7.98 1.65
C CYS A 48 -0.34 7.65 3.14
N THR A 49 0.36 8.39 4.00
CA THR A 49 0.23 8.32 5.46
C THR A 49 -1.13 8.86 5.93
N GLU A 50 -1.44 8.70 7.21
CA GLU A 50 -2.67 9.23 7.81
C GLU A 50 -2.80 10.76 7.67
N GLU A 51 -1.66 11.47 7.64
CA GLU A 51 -1.59 12.93 7.46
C GLU A 51 -1.68 13.35 5.99
N GLY A 52 -1.89 12.41 5.07
CA GLY A 52 -2.02 12.68 3.63
C GLY A 52 -0.68 12.91 2.92
N LYS A 53 0.46 12.57 3.53
CA LYS A 53 1.76 12.63 2.86
C LYS A 53 1.97 11.38 2.01
N VAL A 54 2.47 11.55 0.80
CA VAL A 54 2.86 10.41 -0.04
C VAL A 54 4.01 9.67 0.64
N ALA A 55 3.85 8.38 0.88
CA ALA A 55 4.91 7.48 1.40
C ALA A 55 5.51 6.65 0.26
N TRP A 56 4.70 6.32 -0.75
CA TRP A 56 5.12 5.62 -1.96
C TRP A 56 4.30 6.13 -3.14
N ALA A 57 4.92 6.21 -4.31
CA ALA A 57 4.21 6.46 -5.56
C ALA A 57 4.78 5.61 -6.70
N GLY A 58 3.89 5.28 -7.64
CA GLY A 58 4.17 4.52 -8.84
C GLY A 58 3.62 5.21 -10.08
N ARG A 59 4.48 5.34 -11.08
CA ARG A 59 4.12 5.79 -12.42
C ARG A 59 4.23 4.63 -13.39
N LEU A 60 3.07 4.16 -13.84
CA LEU A 60 2.98 3.19 -14.92
C LEU A 60 2.86 3.90 -16.26
N PHE A 61 3.62 3.43 -17.25
CA PHE A 61 3.54 3.84 -18.63
C PHE A 61 2.81 2.78 -19.44
N THR A 62 2.08 3.20 -20.47
CA THR A 62 1.21 2.31 -21.26
C THR A 62 1.97 1.18 -21.95
N TRP A 63 3.23 1.40 -22.32
CA TRP A 63 4.04 0.44 -23.08
C TRP A 63 5.50 0.41 -22.63
N GLY A 64 5.80 0.85 -21.41
CA GLY A 64 7.16 1.04 -20.91
C GLY A 64 7.36 0.54 -19.49
N GLU A 65 8.58 0.68 -18.98
CA GLU A 65 8.92 0.31 -17.61
C GLU A 65 8.22 1.22 -16.60
N ALA A 66 7.84 0.64 -15.47
CA ALA A 66 7.24 1.38 -14.38
C ALA A 66 8.32 2.09 -13.54
N GLU A 67 8.03 3.33 -13.13
CA GLU A 67 8.86 4.06 -12.18
C GLU A 67 8.20 4.05 -10.80
N PHE A 68 8.98 3.82 -9.75
CA PHE A 68 8.51 3.82 -8.37
C PHE A 68 9.46 4.61 -7.49
N TRP A 69 8.92 5.32 -6.51
CA TRP A 69 9.74 6.02 -5.53
C TRP A 69 9.07 6.00 -4.15
N THR A 70 9.91 5.85 -3.13
CA THR A 70 9.53 6.04 -1.73
C THR A 70 9.84 7.47 -1.35
N VAL A 71 8.87 8.15 -0.77
CA VAL A 71 9.07 9.48 -0.21
C VAL A 71 9.30 9.28 1.28
N SER A 72 10.38 9.87 1.80
CA SER A 72 10.64 9.92 3.24
C SER A 72 9.62 10.88 3.87
N ALA A 73 8.39 10.40 4.05
CA ALA A 73 7.36 11.12 4.77
C ALA A 73 7.71 11.07 6.26
N ARG A 74 8.47 12.07 6.72
CA ARG A 74 8.55 12.42 8.15
C ARG A 74 7.24 13.04 8.60
#